data_AF-A0A2N1DMP6-F1
#
_entry.id   AF-A0A2N1DMP6-F1
#
_cell.length_a   1.000
_cell.length_b   1.000
_cell.length_c   1.000
_cell.angle_alpha   90.00
_cell.angle_beta   90.00
_cell.angle_gamma   90.00
#
_symmetry.space_group_name_H-M   'P 1'
#
loop_
_entity.id
_entity.type
_entity.pdbx_description
1 polymer ?
#
loop_
_entity_poly.entity_id
_entity_poly.type
_entity_poly.pdbx_seq_one_letter_code
_entity_poly.pdbx_strand_id
1 'polypeptide(L)'
;MNDIFEVSSIELMAGGLLIFLLSVWIGKVWNNKVLGKKKARFDAYVDRLNVKHGQKVASLENELKVDRHSLKLAGTHLIEKRVAVIDQCYKTLADFDQAIGEVKSSDNTLSPQESYDSALLRFTYFVSFFERNRVYFSAGTAKKVSKSHASSAATLDLIKALVHANPTLSTAINEQLQSLFNKLNSDVNRTRQEIESEMRAILQVDDASDDIDADNALSSLSMFR
;
A
#
# COMPACT_ATOMS: atom_id res chain seq x y z
N MET A 1 -92.63 -53.00 15.02
CA MET A 1 -91.51 -53.40 15.90
C MET A 1 -90.14 -53.11 15.28
N ASN A 2 -90.04 -52.13 14.35
CA ASN A 2 -88.77 -51.73 13.73
C ASN A 2 -88.29 -50.35 14.21
N ASP A 3 -89.21 -49.49 14.68
CA ASP A 3 -88.87 -48.10 15.04
C ASP A 3 -88.04 -47.96 16.34
N ILE A 4 -88.05 -48.96 17.23
CA ILE A 4 -87.31 -48.91 18.51
C ILE A 4 -85.81 -49.23 18.30
N PHE A 5 -85.47 -50.06 17.31
CA PHE A 5 -84.08 -50.39 16.98
C PHE A 5 -83.41 -49.33 16.09
N GLU A 6 -84.18 -48.64 15.25
CA GLU A 6 -83.69 -47.50 14.46
C GLU A 6 -83.35 -46.30 15.34
N VAL A 7 -84.18 -45.97 16.34
CA VAL A 7 -83.90 -44.85 17.25
C VAL A 7 -82.67 -45.12 18.13
N SER A 8 -82.51 -46.35 18.66
CA SER A 8 -81.36 -46.72 19.50
C SER A 8 -80.02 -46.74 18.73
N SER A 9 -80.03 -47.12 17.44
CA SER A 9 -78.82 -47.11 16.61
C SER A 9 -78.44 -45.71 16.13
N ILE A 10 -79.43 -44.84 15.84
CA ILE A 10 -79.21 -43.43 15.53
C ILE A 10 -78.66 -42.68 16.75
N GLU A 11 -79.14 -42.95 17.96
CA GLU A 11 -78.62 -42.35 19.19
C GLU A 11 -77.17 -42.78 19.51
N LEU A 12 -76.84 -44.06 19.27
CA LEU A 12 -75.46 -44.57 19.38
C LEU A 12 -74.53 -43.97 18.32
N MET A 13 -74.98 -43.84 17.08
CA MET A 13 -74.22 -43.17 16.01
C MET A 13 -74.06 -41.67 16.27
N ALA A 14 -75.11 -40.99 16.75
CA ALA A 14 -75.07 -39.57 17.11
C ALA A 14 -74.12 -39.32 18.28
N GLY A 15 -74.16 -40.17 19.31
CA GLY A 15 -73.23 -40.11 20.44
C GLY A 15 -71.78 -40.34 20.02
N GLY A 16 -71.53 -41.32 19.14
CA GLY A 16 -70.21 -41.58 18.57
C GLY A 16 -69.67 -40.43 17.72
N LEU A 17 -70.52 -39.79 16.92
CA LEU A 17 -70.16 -38.62 16.12
C LEU A 17 -69.80 -37.42 17.01
N LEU A 18 -70.55 -37.21 18.10
CA LEU A 18 -70.32 -36.13 19.05
C LEU A 18 -68.98 -36.30 19.78
N ILE A 19 -68.67 -37.53 20.22
CA ILE A 19 -67.37 -37.86 20.84
C ILE A 19 -66.22 -37.68 19.85
N PHE A 20 -66.41 -38.08 18.59
CA PHE A 20 -65.40 -37.89 17.55
C PHE A 20 -65.15 -36.39 17.28
N LEU A 21 -66.21 -35.60 17.11
CA LEU A 21 -66.11 -34.15 16.90
C LEU A 21 -65.43 -33.44 18.08
N LEU A 22 -65.78 -33.80 19.32
CA LEU A 22 -65.13 -33.28 20.53
C LEU A 22 -63.65 -33.68 20.60
N SER A 23 -63.32 -34.92 20.25
CA SER A 23 -61.93 -35.42 20.25
C SER A 23 -61.08 -34.71 19.19
N VAL A 24 -61.62 -34.48 17.99
CA VAL A 24 -60.98 -33.70 16.93
C VAL A 24 -60.81 -32.24 17.35
N TRP A 25 -61.82 -31.65 18.00
CA TRP A 25 -61.74 -30.27 18.49
C TRP A 25 -60.69 -30.11 19.59
N ILE A 26 -60.67 -31.00 20.59
CA ILE A 26 -59.67 -31.01 21.66
C ILE A 26 -58.27 -31.21 21.08
N GLY A 27 -58.11 -32.17 20.15
CA GLY A 27 -56.86 -32.41 19.43
C GLY A 27 -56.39 -31.16 18.68
N LYS A 28 -57.30 -30.47 17.97
CA LYS A 28 -56.98 -29.25 17.21
C LYS A 28 -56.63 -28.07 18.12
N VAL A 29 -57.37 -27.87 19.21
CA VAL A 29 -57.09 -26.81 20.20
C VAL A 29 -55.77 -27.06 20.92
N TRP A 30 -55.50 -28.31 21.32
CA TRP A 30 -54.27 -28.66 22.02
C TRP A 30 -53.06 -28.58 21.08
N ASN A 31 -53.20 -29.07 19.85
CA ASN A 31 -52.18 -28.95 18.82
C ASN A 31 -51.88 -27.47 18.52
N ASN A 32 -52.89 -26.63 18.30
CA ASN A 32 -52.70 -25.19 18.10
C ASN A 32 -52.03 -24.51 19.30
N LYS A 33 -52.40 -24.89 20.53
CA LYS A 33 -51.81 -24.32 21.76
C LYS A 33 -50.35 -24.74 21.97
N VAL A 34 -50.01 -26.00 21.68
CA VAL A 34 -48.65 -26.52 21.84
C VAL A 34 -47.75 -26.10 20.66
N LEU A 35 -48.21 -26.21 19.42
CA LEU A 35 -47.49 -25.71 18.24
C LEU A 35 -47.31 -24.20 18.31
N GLY A 36 -48.33 -23.43 18.70
CA GLY A 36 -48.22 -21.98 18.84
C GLY A 36 -47.15 -21.57 19.85
N LYS A 37 -47.10 -22.26 21.01
CA LYS A 37 -46.04 -22.03 22.02
C LYS A 37 -44.66 -22.46 21.53
N LYS A 38 -44.54 -23.59 20.83
CA LYS A 38 -43.27 -24.07 20.27
C LYS A 38 -42.76 -23.16 19.16
N LYS A 39 -43.66 -22.72 18.28
CA LYS A 39 -43.38 -21.76 17.20
C LYS A 39 -42.93 -20.42 17.78
N ALA A 40 -43.65 -19.85 18.75
CA ALA A 40 -43.23 -18.60 19.38
C ALA A 40 -41.85 -18.69 20.07
N ARG A 41 -41.51 -19.83 20.68
CA ARG A 41 -40.18 -20.06 21.24
C ARG A 41 -39.10 -20.19 20.17
N PHE A 42 -39.43 -20.84 19.06
CA PHE A 42 -38.53 -21.00 17.92
C PHE A 42 -38.28 -19.65 17.24
N ASP A 43 -39.33 -18.88 16.97
CA ASP A 43 -39.25 -17.53 16.39
C ASP A 43 -38.41 -16.61 17.29
N ALA A 44 -38.66 -16.62 18.61
CA ALA A 44 -37.83 -15.85 19.56
C ALA A 44 -36.37 -16.32 19.61
N TYR A 45 -36.09 -17.60 19.34
CA TYR A 45 -34.72 -18.12 19.25
C TYR A 45 -34.04 -17.67 17.96
N VAL A 46 -34.74 -17.72 16.83
CA VAL A 46 -34.28 -17.22 15.53
C VAL A 46 -33.98 -15.72 15.61
N ASP A 47 -34.88 -14.93 16.20
CA ASP A 47 -34.67 -13.49 16.39
C ASP A 47 -33.42 -13.19 17.23
N ARG A 48 -33.23 -13.93 18.34
CA ARG A 48 -32.00 -13.80 19.15
C ARG A 48 -30.75 -14.17 18.36
N LEU A 49 -30.82 -15.20 17.51
CA LEU A 49 -29.70 -15.61 16.67
C LEU A 49 -29.37 -14.53 15.64
N ASN A 50 -30.39 -13.96 15.00
CA ASN A 50 -30.26 -12.88 14.03
C ASN A 50 -29.68 -11.61 14.65
N VAL A 51 -30.14 -11.22 15.85
CA VAL A 51 -29.58 -10.07 16.58
C VAL A 51 -28.11 -10.31 16.93
N LYS A 52 -27.75 -11.50 17.43
CA LYS A 52 -26.36 -11.85 17.72
C LYS A 52 -25.49 -11.86 16.46
N HIS A 53 -25.99 -12.39 15.36
CA HIS A 53 -25.29 -12.37 14.08
C HIS A 53 -25.12 -10.95 13.57
N GLY A 54 -26.15 -10.11 13.60
CA GLY A 54 -26.08 -8.71 13.21
C GLY A 54 -25.06 -7.92 14.03
N GLN A 55 -25.04 -8.13 15.35
CA GLN A 55 -24.02 -7.52 16.23
C GLN A 55 -22.61 -7.97 15.88
N LYS A 56 -22.42 -9.27 15.60
CA LYS A 56 -21.11 -9.81 15.24
C LYS A 56 -20.63 -9.32 13.88
N VAL A 57 -21.53 -9.23 12.89
CA VAL A 57 -21.23 -8.67 11.57
C VAL A 57 -20.84 -7.20 11.70
N ALA A 58 -21.63 -6.39 12.41
CA ALA A 58 -21.31 -4.99 12.63
C ALA A 58 -19.96 -4.78 13.34
N SER A 59 -19.64 -5.65 14.31
CA SER A 59 -18.33 -5.63 14.99
C SER A 59 -17.18 -5.94 14.03
N LEU A 60 -17.31 -6.98 13.22
CA LEU A 60 -16.28 -7.38 12.24
C LEU A 60 -16.12 -6.34 11.13
N GLU A 61 -17.21 -5.74 10.66
CA GLU A 61 -17.16 -4.63 9.70
C GLU A 61 -16.42 -3.41 10.26
N ASN A 62 -16.64 -3.10 11.54
CA ASN A 62 -15.93 -2.00 12.19
C ASN A 62 -14.44 -2.30 12.35
N GLU A 63 -14.09 -3.51 12.79
CA GLU A 63 -12.69 -3.97 12.89
C GLU A 63 -11.99 -3.89 11.52
N LEU A 64 -12.66 -4.36 10.46
CA LEU A 64 -12.14 -4.32 9.10
C LEU A 64 -11.96 -2.87 8.60
N LYS A 65 -12.86 -1.95 8.95
CA LYS A 65 -12.68 -0.52 8.65
C LYS A 65 -11.46 0.07 9.35
N VAL A 66 -11.29 -0.23 10.64
CA VAL A 66 -10.11 0.23 11.41
C VAL A 66 -8.83 -0.31 10.79
N ASP A 67 -8.79 -1.60 10.45
CA ASP A 67 -7.63 -2.22 9.82
C ASP A 67 -7.31 -1.57 8.46
N ARG A 68 -8.31 -1.34 7.62
CA ARG A 68 -8.14 -0.62 6.34
C ARG A 68 -7.56 0.78 6.53
N HIS A 69 -8.07 1.53 7.51
CA HIS A 69 -7.54 2.87 7.81
C HIS A 69 -6.09 2.80 8.31
N SER A 70 -5.77 1.85 9.18
CA SER A 70 -4.40 1.66 9.68
C SER A 70 -3.42 1.31 8.56
N LEU A 71 -3.85 0.48 7.59
CA LEU A 71 -3.06 0.10 6.43
C LEU A 71 -2.88 1.29 5.47
N LYS A 72 -3.92 2.12 5.28
CA LYS A 72 -3.80 3.35 4.49
C LYS A 72 -2.77 4.29 5.11
N LEU A 73 -2.83 4.52 6.43
CA LEU A 73 -1.85 5.35 7.15
C LEU A 73 -0.42 4.79 7.07
N ALA A 74 -0.25 3.48 7.23
CA ALA A 74 1.05 2.84 7.09
C ALA A 74 1.60 2.98 5.65
N GLY A 75 0.73 2.88 4.64
CA GLY A 75 1.05 3.13 3.24
C GLY A 75 1.53 4.56 3.00
N THR A 76 0.78 5.56 3.48
CA THR A 76 1.16 6.97 3.38
C THR A 76 2.52 7.24 4.04
N HIS A 77 2.75 6.72 5.24
CA HIS A 77 4.02 6.91 5.93
C HIS A 77 5.22 6.29 5.18
N LEU A 78 5.01 5.16 4.51
CA LEU A 78 6.03 4.55 3.66
C LEU A 78 6.36 5.42 2.45
N ILE A 79 5.34 6.02 1.82
CA ILE A 79 5.49 6.93 0.68
C ILE A 79 6.23 8.19 1.11
N GLU A 80 5.82 8.83 2.21
CA GLU A 80 6.52 10.00 2.79
C GLU A 80 8.00 9.71 3.05
N LYS A 81 8.30 8.55 3.66
CA LYS A 81 9.68 8.15 3.93
C LYS A 81 10.48 7.95 2.65
N ARG A 82 9.86 7.35 1.62
CA ARG A 82 10.48 7.15 0.31
C ARG A 82 10.80 8.48 -0.37
N VAL A 83 9.85 9.43 -0.36
CA VAL A 83 10.03 10.80 -0.88
C VAL A 83 11.17 11.51 -0.16
N ALA A 84 11.19 11.48 1.17
CA ALA A 84 12.24 12.12 1.96
C ALA A 84 13.64 11.57 1.66
N VAL A 85 13.76 10.25 1.48
CA VAL A 85 15.03 9.60 1.11
C VAL A 85 15.49 10.02 -0.27
N ILE A 86 14.59 10.04 -1.25
CA ILE A 86 14.90 10.41 -2.63
C ILE A 86 15.31 11.89 -2.72
N ASP A 87 14.58 12.78 -2.05
CA ASP A 87 14.91 14.20 -1.94
C ASP A 87 16.31 14.40 -1.31
N GLN A 88 16.59 13.72 -0.19
CA GLN A 88 17.90 13.82 0.43
C GLN A 88 19.01 13.28 -0.48
N CYS A 89 18.77 12.18 -1.19
CA CYS A 89 19.72 11.66 -2.17
C CYS A 89 20.00 12.66 -3.28
N TYR A 90 18.97 13.33 -3.79
CA TYR A 90 19.09 14.39 -4.79
C TYR A 90 19.95 15.55 -4.28
N LYS A 91 19.69 16.02 -3.05
CA LYS A 91 20.47 17.10 -2.42
C LYS A 91 21.95 16.74 -2.31
N THR A 92 22.27 15.54 -1.84
CA THR A 92 23.68 15.10 -1.73
C THR A 92 24.39 15.01 -3.08
N LEU A 93 23.66 14.67 -4.14
CA LEU A 93 24.19 14.65 -5.50
C LEU A 93 24.40 16.07 -6.06
N ALA A 94 23.49 17.00 -5.75
CA ALA A 94 23.62 18.41 -6.12
C ALA A 94 24.80 19.07 -5.39
N ASP A 95 25.02 18.74 -4.11
CA ASP A 95 26.17 19.22 -3.34
C ASP A 95 27.50 18.76 -3.97
N PHE A 96 27.53 17.53 -4.49
CA PHE A 96 28.67 16.99 -5.22
C PHE A 96 28.88 17.72 -6.56
N ASP A 97 27.81 17.92 -7.33
CA ASP A 97 27.84 18.65 -8.61
C ASP A 97 28.39 20.08 -8.44
N GLN A 98 27.92 20.78 -7.40
CA GLN A 98 28.43 22.10 -7.03
C GLN A 98 29.93 22.05 -6.71
N ALA A 99 30.38 21.07 -5.92
CA ALA A 99 31.80 20.94 -5.59
C ALA A 99 32.66 20.65 -6.83
N ILE A 100 32.17 19.87 -7.80
CA ILE A 100 32.89 19.70 -9.08
C ILE A 100 33.02 21.03 -9.83
N GLY A 101 31.96 21.84 -9.83
CA GLY A 101 31.98 23.19 -10.37
C GLY A 101 33.04 24.07 -9.71
N GLU A 102 33.22 23.93 -8.40
CA GLU A 102 34.27 24.62 -7.63
C GLU A 102 35.68 24.13 -8.05
N VAL A 103 35.90 22.83 -8.30
CA VAL A 103 37.20 22.35 -8.83
C VAL A 103 37.55 22.97 -10.19
N LYS A 104 36.54 23.22 -11.02
CA LYS A 104 36.72 23.77 -12.37
C LYS A 104 36.99 25.27 -12.39
N SER A 105 36.54 26.00 -11.37
CA SER A 105 36.67 27.46 -11.31
C SER A 105 38.05 27.88 -10.80
N SER A 106 38.72 28.79 -11.51
CA SER A 106 39.99 29.38 -11.09
C SER A 106 39.84 30.49 -10.03
N ASP A 107 38.62 30.93 -9.74
CA ASP A 107 38.34 32.06 -8.84
C ASP A 107 38.26 31.67 -7.36
N ASN A 108 38.56 30.40 -7.03
CA ASN A 108 38.41 29.89 -5.68
C ASN A 108 39.58 30.21 -4.76
N THR A 109 39.26 30.48 -3.49
CA THR A 109 40.21 30.73 -2.40
C THR A 109 41.02 29.50 -1.99
N LEU A 110 40.59 28.31 -2.41
CA LEU A 110 41.22 27.02 -2.12
C LEU A 110 42.13 26.58 -3.28
N SER A 111 43.18 25.84 -2.95
CA SER A 111 43.99 25.19 -3.97
C SER A 111 43.16 24.18 -4.79
N PRO A 112 43.54 23.90 -6.05
CA PRO A 112 42.86 22.90 -6.88
C PRO A 112 42.75 21.52 -6.20
N GLN A 113 43.74 21.17 -5.38
CA GLN A 113 43.77 19.90 -4.66
C GLN A 113 42.81 19.88 -3.46
N GLU A 114 42.74 20.96 -2.68
CA GLU A 114 41.73 21.08 -1.60
C GLU A 114 40.30 21.07 -2.15
N SER A 115 40.09 21.70 -3.31
CA SER A 115 38.80 21.68 -4.01
C SER A 115 38.45 20.26 -4.46
N TYR A 116 39.42 19.51 -5.00
CA TYR A 116 39.24 18.10 -5.38
C TYR A 116 38.91 17.22 -4.16
N ASP A 117 39.64 17.37 -3.06
CA ASP A 117 39.41 16.59 -1.83
C ASP A 117 38.01 16.86 -1.25
N SER A 118 37.54 18.11 -1.32
CA SER A 118 36.17 18.49 -0.97
C SER A 118 35.13 17.79 -1.86
N ALA A 119 35.34 17.78 -3.19
CA ALA A 119 34.45 17.08 -4.13
C ALA A 119 34.42 15.57 -3.88
N LEU A 120 35.57 14.95 -3.59
CA LEU A 120 35.67 13.53 -3.28
C LEU A 120 34.93 13.18 -1.98
N LEU A 121 35.00 14.03 -0.97
CA LEU A 121 34.26 13.85 0.29
C LEU A 121 32.75 13.87 0.04
N ARG A 122 32.25 14.85 -0.73
CA ARG A 122 30.82 14.95 -1.07
C ARG A 122 30.34 13.79 -1.92
N PHE A 123 31.17 13.33 -2.87
CA PHE A 123 30.89 12.12 -3.65
C PHE A 123 30.76 10.89 -2.76
N THR A 124 31.71 10.69 -1.85
CA THR A 124 31.70 9.57 -0.89
C THR A 124 30.46 9.60 0.00
N TYR A 125 30.05 10.80 0.44
CA TYR A 125 28.83 11.00 1.21
C TYR A 125 27.57 10.60 0.41
N PHE A 126 27.45 11.07 -0.83
CA PHE A 126 26.37 10.67 -1.74
C PHE A 126 26.31 9.14 -1.90
N VAL A 127 27.44 8.50 -2.22
CA VAL A 127 27.52 7.05 -2.43
C VAL A 127 27.11 6.29 -1.17
N SER A 128 27.65 6.68 -0.01
CA SER A 128 27.30 6.05 1.25
C SER A 128 25.83 6.24 1.60
N PHE A 129 25.25 7.41 1.32
CA PHE A 129 23.84 7.67 1.58
C PHE A 129 22.95 6.82 0.65
N PHE A 130 23.28 6.78 -0.64
CA PHE A 130 22.56 6.00 -1.63
C PHE A 130 22.59 4.49 -1.31
N GLU A 131 23.75 3.91 -1.03
CA GLU A 131 23.85 2.46 -0.78
C GLU A 131 23.09 2.03 0.49
N ARG A 132 23.11 2.84 1.57
CA ARG A 132 22.32 2.58 2.78
C ARG A 132 20.82 2.64 2.53
N ASN A 133 20.40 3.46 1.58
CA ASN A 133 18.99 3.74 1.31
C ASN A 133 18.50 3.17 -0.02
N ARG A 134 19.27 2.27 -0.64
CA ARG A 134 18.99 1.74 -1.98
C ARG A 134 17.62 1.07 -2.10
N VAL A 135 17.11 0.52 -1.00
CA VAL A 135 15.79 -0.14 -0.92
C VAL A 135 14.62 0.79 -1.23
N TYR A 136 14.80 2.11 -1.10
CA TYR A 136 13.76 3.11 -1.37
C TYR A 136 13.65 3.50 -2.85
N PHE A 137 14.56 3.00 -3.70
CA PHE A 137 14.55 3.21 -5.13
C PHE A 137 14.00 1.98 -5.85
N SER A 138 13.34 2.19 -6.99
CA SER A 138 13.00 1.11 -7.90
C SER A 138 14.27 0.39 -8.37
N ALA A 139 14.17 -0.92 -8.62
CA ALA A 139 15.31 -1.72 -9.05
C ALA A 139 15.97 -1.18 -10.34
N GLY A 140 15.16 -0.59 -11.24
CA GLY A 140 15.63 0.06 -12.45
C GLY A 140 16.48 1.28 -12.15
N THR A 141 15.95 2.22 -11.35
CA THR A 141 16.66 3.45 -10.96
C THR A 141 17.91 3.11 -10.16
N ALA A 142 17.81 2.23 -9.16
CA ALA A 142 18.95 1.82 -8.35
C ALA A 142 20.11 1.27 -9.20
N LYS A 143 19.82 0.40 -10.18
CA LYS A 143 20.83 -0.15 -11.08
C LYS A 143 21.51 0.91 -11.93
N LYS A 144 20.76 1.89 -12.44
CA LYS A 144 21.30 2.98 -13.25
C LYS A 144 22.16 3.92 -12.42
N VAL A 145 21.71 4.27 -11.21
CA VAL A 145 22.48 5.10 -10.26
C VAL A 145 23.77 4.39 -9.86
N SER A 146 23.74 3.09 -9.51
CA SER A 146 24.95 2.32 -9.21
C SER A 146 25.94 2.27 -10.39
N LYS A 147 25.44 2.12 -11.63
CA LYS A 147 26.30 2.15 -12.83
C LYS A 147 26.95 3.52 -13.02
N SER A 148 26.20 4.60 -12.82
CA SER A 148 26.72 5.96 -12.93
C SER A 148 27.74 6.24 -11.83
N HIS A 149 27.46 5.87 -10.58
CA HIS A 149 28.41 5.92 -9.47
C HIS A 149 29.74 5.25 -9.83
N ALA A 150 29.73 4.01 -10.34
CA ALA A 150 30.97 3.31 -10.71
C ALA A 150 31.75 4.05 -11.82
N SER A 151 31.03 4.65 -12.80
CA SER A 151 31.64 5.46 -13.86
C SER A 151 32.23 6.77 -13.32
N SER A 152 31.52 7.45 -12.42
CA SER A 152 31.97 8.67 -11.76
C SER A 152 33.19 8.43 -10.87
N ALA A 153 33.22 7.32 -10.12
CA ALA A 153 34.36 6.92 -9.30
C ALA A 153 35.63 6.72 -10.15
N ALA A 154 35.51 5.93 -11.23
CA ALA A 154 36.63 5.72 -12.16
C ALA A 154 37.09 7.04 -12.82
N THR A 155 36.16 7.96 -13.10
CA THR A 155 36.48 9.27 -13.68
C THR A 155 37.19 10.17 -12.66
N LEU A 156 36.75 10.16 -11.39
CA LEU A 156 37.40 10.88 -10.30
C LEU A 156 38.82 10.38 -10.02
N ASP A 157 39.05 9.07 -10.09
CA ASP A 157 40.40 8.49 -9.94
C ASP A 157 41.35 8.95 -11.05
N LEU A 158 40.86 9.06 -12.28
CA LEU A 158 41.63 9.61 -13.41
C LEU A 158 41.92 11.10 -13.23
N ILE A 159 40.93 11.88 -12.73
CA ILE A 159 41.12 13.30 -12.41
C ILE A 159 42.21 13.45 -11.34
N LYS A 160 42.19 12.62 -10.29
CA LYS A 160 43.21 12.62 -9.23
C LYS A 160 44.61 12.43 -9.78
N ALA A 161 44.79 11.42 -10.64
CA ALA A 161 46.08 11.12 -11.24
C ALA A 161 46.62 12.30 -12.06
N LEU A 162 45.76 13.00 -12.80
CA LEU A 162 46.14 14.16 -13.61
C LEU A 162 46.44 15.41 -12.75
N VAL A 163 45.65 15.68 -11.72
CA VAL A 163 45.87 16.80 -10.79
C VAL A 163 47.21 16.64 -10.05
N HIS A 164 47.53 15.42 -9.59
CA HIS A 164 48.83 15.15 -8.94
C HIS A 164 50.01 15.18 -9.92
N ALA A 165 49.82 14.75 -11.16
CA ALA A 165 50.89 14.75 -12.15
C ALA A 165 51.29 16.16 -12.62
N ASN A 166 50.37 17.15 -12.54
CA ASN A 166 50.64 18.51 -12.98
C ASN A 166 49.96 19.57 -12.09
N PRO A 167 50.64 20.05 -11.04
CA PRO A 167 50.10 21.08 -10.15
C PRO A 167 49.90 22.45 -10.82
N THR A 168 50.50 22.69 -12.00
CA THR A 168 50.40 23.94 -12.75
C THR A 168 49.42 23.91 -13.93
N LEU A 169 48.66 22.80 -14.13
CA LEU A 169 47.59 22.69 -15.14
C LEU A 169 47.97 23.29 -16.51
N SER A 170 49.00 22.72 -17.17
CA SER A 170 49.40 23.20 -18.50
C SER A 170 48.29 23.00 -19.54
N THR A 171 48.24 23.86 -20.54
CA THR A 171 47.16 24.01 -21.53
C THR A 171 46.79 22.73 -22.30
N ALA A 172 47.72 21.80 -22.50
CA ALA A 172 47.46 20.51 -23.18
C ALA A 172 46.79 19.46 -22.26
N ILE A 173 47.05 19.51 -20.96
CA ILE A 173 46.39 18.68 -19.94
C ILE A 173 44.96 19.17 -19.70
N ASN A 174 44.73 20.45 -19.96
CA ASN A 174 43.43 21.09 -19.85
C ASN A 174 42.37 20.41 -20.72
N GLU A 175 42.69 19.98 -21.96
CA GLU A 175 41.71 19.30 -22.83
C GLU A 175 41.28 17.92 -22.30
N GLN A 176 42.24 17.09 -21.87
CA GLN A 176 41.95 15.77 -21.30
C GLN A 176 41.16 15.88 -20.00
N LEU A 177 41.60 16.77 -19.10
CA LEU A 177 40.91 17.03 -17.85
C LEU A 177 39.49 17.57 -18.07
N GLN A 178 39.32 18.47 -19.04
CA GLN A 178 38.02 19.01 -19.40
C GLN A 178 37.10 17.95 -20.01
N SER A 179 37.65 16.98 -20.76
CA SER A 179 36.88 15.81 -21.23
C SER A 179 36.37 14.94 -20.07
N LEU A 180 37.19 14.74 -19.04
CA LEU A 180 36.82 13.97 -17.84
C LEU A 180 35.76 14.71 -17.02
N PHE A 181 35.89 16.02 -16.84
CA PHE A 181 34.85 16.83 -16.20
C PHE A 181 33.54 16.81 -16.98
N ASN A 182 33.59 16.88 -18.32
CA ASN A 182 32.38 16.78 -19.15
C ASN A 182 31.71 15.41 -19.02
N LYS A 183 32.50 14.34 -18.97
CA LYS A 183 31.99 12.98 -18.74
C LYS A 183 31.35 12.86 -17.35
N LEU A 184 32.04 13.36 -16.31
CA LEU A 184 31.53 13.35 -14.94
C LEU A 184 30.22 14.13 -14.82
N ASN A 185 30.15 15.31 -15.43
CA ASN A 185 28.95 16.12 -15.48
C ASN A 185 27.80 15.42 -16.25
N SER A 186 28.12 14.71 -17.33
CA SER A 186 27.12 13.89 -18.04
C SER A 186 26.57 12.77 -17.17
N ASP A 187 27.43 12.06 -16.42
CA ASP A 187 27.04 11.00 -15.50
C ASP A 187 26.20 11.54 -14.33
N VAL A 188 26.60 12.67 -13.74
CA VAL A 188 25.84 13.35 -12.68
C VAL A 188 24.47 13.79 -13.17
N ASN A 189 24.39 14.47 -14.32
CA ASN A 189 23.11 14.91 -14.89
C ASN A 189 22.19 13.75 -15.23
N ARG A 190 22.73 12.66 -15.77
CA ARG A 190 21.96 11.44 -16.00
C ARG A 190 21.42 10.88 -14.69
N THR A 191 22.23 10.83 -13.64
CA THR A 191 21.80 10.35 -12.32
C THR A 191 20.70 11.24 -11.75
N ARG A 192 20.84 12.57 -11.87
CA ARG A 192 19.80 13.54 -11.46
C ARG A 192 18.48 13.28 -12.17
N GLN A 193 18.50 13.08 -13.48
CA GLN A 193 17.30 12.78 -14.27
C GLN A 193 16.61 11.49 -13.83
N GLU A 194 17.38 10.44 -13.51
CA GLU A 194 16.80 9.18 -13.03
C GLU A 194 16.18 9.33 -11.63
N ILE A 195 16.83 10.08 -10.73
CA ILE A 195 16.29 10.40 -9.40
C ILE A 195 15.02 11.27 -9.51
N GLU A 196 15.01 12.28 -10.38
CA GLU A 196 13.84 13.12 -10.63
C GLU A 196 12.68 12.34 -11.25
N SER A 197 12.98 11.44 -12.19
CA SER A 197 11.97 10.55 -12.78
C SER A 197 11.34 9.64 -11.74
N GLU A 198 12.15 9.10 -10.81
CA GLU A 198 11.65 8.29 -9.70
C GLU A 198 10.76 9.12 -8.77
N MET A 199 11.17 10.35 -8.45
CA MET A 199 10.38 11.26 -7.62
C MET A 199 9.02 11.58 -8.27
N ARG A 200 9.01 11.91 -9.56
CA ARG A 200 7.76 12.15 -10.30
C ARG A 200 6.87 10.92 -10.36
N ALA A 201 7.44 9.74 -10.51
CA ALA A 201 6.69 8.49 -10.53
C ALA A 201 5.99 8.23 -9.19
N ILE A 202 6.56 8.66 -8.07
CA ILE A 202 5.91 8.55 -6.75
C ILE A 202 4.77 9.55 -6.63
N LEU A 203 5.01 10.82 -7.00
CA LEU A 203 4.00 11.88 -6.91
C LEU A 203 2.79 11.62 -7.81
N GLN A 204 3.00 11.06 -9.01
CA GLN A 204 1.90 10.71 -9.92
C GLN A 204 1.05 9.52 -9.45
N VAL A 205 1.61 8.64 -8.60
CA VAL A 205 0.87 7.51 -8.03
C VAL A 205 -0.08 7.98 -6.92
N ASP A 206 0.27 9.04 -6.19
CA ASP A 206 -0.62 9.62 -5.17
C ASP A 206 -1.88 10.20 -5.82
N ASP A 207 -1.76 10.95 -6.93
CA ASP A 207 -2.90 11.53 -7.66
C ASP A 207 -3.88 10.47 -8.22
N ALA A 208 -3.39 9.29 -8.59
CA ALA A 208 -4.21 8.20 -9.12
C ALA A 208 -4.87 7.33 -8.03
N SER A 209 -4.43 7.46 -6.77
CA SER A 209 -4.90 6.65 -5.65
C SER A 209 -6.11 7.21 -4.93
N ASP A 210 -6.46 8.49 -5.18
CA ASP A 210 -7.66 9.13 -4.67
C ASP A 210 -8.93 8.83 -5.50
N ASP A 211 -8.78 8.27 -6.71
CA ASP A 211 -9.89 7.88 -7.60
C ASP A 211 -10.30 6.40 -7.50
N ILE A 212 -9.65 5.60 -6.65
CA ILE A 212 -10.15 4.26 -6.34
C ILE A 212 -11.19 4.39 -5.24
N ASP A 213 -12.36 4.86 -5.65
CA ASP A 213 -13.61 4.76 -4.92
C ASP A 213 -13.72 3.35 -4.32
N ALA A 214 -13.64 3.31 -2.99
CA ALA A 214 -13.83 2.11 -2.17
C ALA A 214 -15.22 1.47 -2.36
N ASP A 215 -16.10 2.06 -3.17
CA ASP A 215 -17.42 1.56 -3.51
C ASP A 215 -17.41 0.46 -4.59
N ASN A 216 -16.37 0.35 -5.43
CA ASN A 216 -16.38 -0.62 -6.53
C ASN A 216 -15.96 -2.05 -6.12
N ALA A 217 -15.30 -2.21 -4.98
CA ALA A 217 -14.93 -3.54 -4.46
C ALA A 217 -16.11 -4.29 -3.80
N LEU A 218 -17.22 -3.60 -3.50
CA LEU A 218 -18.43 -4.22 -2.94
C LEU A 218 -19.48 -4.59 -3.99
N SER A 219 -19.46 -3.96 -5.17
CA SER A 219 -20.36 -4.33 -6.27
C SER A 219 -20.11 -5.74 -6.80
N SER A 220 -18.85 -6.22 -6.80
CA SER A 220 -18.49 -7.57 -7.27
C SER A 220 -18.85 -8.70 -6.28
N LEU A 221 -19.10 -8.38 -5.01
CA LEU A 221 -19.55 -9.34 -3.99
C LEU A 221 -21.07 -9.42 -3.86
N SER A 222 -21.82 -8.51 -4.50
CA SER A 222 -23.28 -8.56 -4.56
C SER A 222 -23.85 -9.50 -5.62
N MET A 223 -22.99 -10.07 -6.49
CA MET A 223 -23.39 -11.01 -7.54
C MET A 223 -23.66 -12.45 -7.07
N PHE A 224 -23.50 -12.74 -5.77
CA PHE A 224 -24.01 -13.96 -5.16
C PHE A 224 -25.30 -13.67 -4.39
N ARG A 225 -26.40 -13.46 -5.13
CA ARG A 225 -27.76 -13.53 -4.62
C ARG A 225 -28.62 -14.35 -5.55
#